data_AF-A0A1F7UZP9-F1
#
_entry.id   AF-A0A1F7UZP9-F1
#
_cell.length_a   1.000
_cell.length_b   1.000
_cell.length_c   1.000
_cell.angle_alpha   90.00
_cell.angle_beta   90.00
_cell.angle_gamma   90.00
#
_symmetry.space_group_name_H-M   'P 1'
#
loop_
_entity.id
_entity.type
_entity.pdbx_description
1 polymer ?
#
loop_
_entity_poly.entity_id
_entity_poly.type
_entity_poly.pdbx_seq_one_letter_code
_entity_poly.pdbx_strand_id
1 'polypeptide(L)'
;MYPRMAFVFSAAVLLGFGIKTQPSGLSLVTFAFWLIAGVMTFAVCMVNAHKTRGGRFSAAFRLLGWGTLFLAASAIVVTFLSERLGAANAQFAHDAGFVIGFILVLGASNRFLKAMTG
;
A
#
# COMPACT_ATOMS: atom_id res chain seq x y z
N MET A 1 -13.69 -15.79 -0.23
CA MET A 1 -12.49 -16.12 -1.02
C MET A 1 -11.55 -14.93 -1.30
N TYR A 2 -12.01 -13.67 -1.29
CA TYR A 2 -11.17 -12.48 -1.59
C TYR A 2 -10.14 -11.96 -0.56
N PRO A 3 -10.24 -12.21 0.77
CA PRO A 3 -9.32 -11.57 1.72
C PRO A 3 -7.90 -12.16 1.68
N ARG A 4 -7.74 -13.41 1.21
CA ARG A 4 -6.43 -14.06 1.07
C ARG A 4 -5.55 -13.38 0.01
N MET A 5 -6.13 -12.91 -1.10
CA MET A 5 -5.35 -12.26 -2.16
C MET A 5 -4.82 -10.88 -1.73
N ALA A 6 -5.60 -10.09 -1.01
CA ALA A 6 -5.14 -8.79 -0.52
C ALA A 6 -4.00 -8.91 0.51
N PHE A 7 -4.03 -9.96 1.34
CA PHE A 7 -2.99 -10.23 2.34
C PHE A 7 -1.69 -10.72 1.70
N VAL A 8 -1.79 -11.62 0.70
CA VAL A 8 -0.63 -12.08 -0.09
C VAL A 8 0.00 -10.92 -0.85
N PHE A 9 -0.81 -10.00 -1.38
CA PHE A 9 -0.31 -8.81 -2.07
C PHE A 9 0.42 -7.87 -1.09
N SER A 10 -0.11 -7.67 0.12
CA SER A 10 0.54 -6.85 1.16
C SER A 10 1.86 -7.46 1.66
N ALA A 11 1.94 -8.80 1.72
CA ALA A 11 3.18 -9.51 2.05
C ALA A 11 4.21 -9.44 0.90
N ALA A 12 3.77 -9.53 -0.35
CA ALA A 12 4.62 -9.34 -1.52
C ALA A 12 5.15 -7.90 -1.62
N VAL A 13 4.31 -6.92 -1.28
CA VAL A 13 4.68 -5.51 -1.09
C VAL A 13 5.82 -5.42 -0.08
N LEU A 14 5.64 -5.92 1.14
CA LEU A 14 6.68 -5.91 2.19
C LEU A 14 7.97 -6.66 1.81
N LEU A 15 7.88 -7.80 1.12
CA LEU A 15 9.05 -8.57 0.68
C LEU A 15 9.82 -7.89 -0.47
N GLY A 16 9.14 -7.15 -1.34
CA GLY A 16 9.76 -6.39 -2.42
C GLY A 16 10.53 -5.15 -1.95
N PHE A 17 10.17 -4.58 -0.80
CA PHE A 17 10.87 -3.46 -0.16
C PHE A 17 12.23 -3.84 0.47
N GLY A 18 12.54 -5.13 0.58
CA GLY A 18 13.83 -5.61 1.13
C GLY A 18 15.00 -5.55 0.13
N ILE A 19 14.76 -5.17 -1.13
CA ILE A 19 15.79 -5.22 -2.18
C ILE A 19 16.47 -3.85 -2.30
N LYS A 20 17.73 -3.81 -1.84
CA LYS A 20 18.63 -2.66 -1.87
C LYS A 20 18.65 -1.96 -3.23
N THR A 21 18.56 -0.63 -3.16
CA THR A 21 18.74 0.35 -4.22
C THR A 21 20.03 0.10 -5.02
N GLN A 22 19.89 -0.27 -6.29
CA GLN A 22 20.98 -0.19 -7.28
C GLN A 22 20.44 0.50 -8.56
N PRO A 23 21.14 1.52 -9.10
CA PRO A 23 20.59 2.36 -10.17
C PRO A 23 20.99 1.83 -11.54
N SER A 24 20.03 1.29 -12.31
CA SER A 24 20.11 1.19 -13.78
C SER A 24 18.84 0.50 -14.32
N GLY A 25 17.89 1.25 -14.88
CA GLY A 25 16.75 0.74 -15.68
C GLY A 25 15.68 -0.09 -14.95
N LEU A 26 16.10 -1.05 -14.13
CA LEU A 26 15.28 -1.85 -13.21
C LEU A 26 14.49 -0.98 -12.24
N SER A 27 15.03 0.17 -11.79
CA SER A 27 14.32 1.05 -10.87
C SER A 27 13.03 1.64 -11.47
N LEU A 28 13.01 1.96 -12.78
CA LEU A 28 11.83 2.50 -13.46
C LEU A 28 10.76 1.42 -13.70
N VAL A 29 11.16 0.21 -14.08
CA VAL A 29 10.24 -0.91 -14.29
C VAL A 29 9.64 -1.36 -12.96
N THR A 30 10.47 -1.51 -11.93
CA THR A 30 10.01 -1.82 -10.56
C THR A 30 9.10 -0.70 -10.04
N PHE A 31 9.40 0.56 -10.32
CA PHE A 31 8.53 1.69 -10.01
C PHE A 31 7.17 1.62 -10.69
N ALA A 32 7.15 1.44 -12.01
CA ALA A 32 5.90 1.34 -12.77
C ALA A 32 5.07 0.16 -12.27
N PHE A 33 5.72 -0.96 -11.97
CA PHE A 33 5.07 -2.11 -11.37
C PHE A 33 4.43 -1.78 -10.01
N TRP A 34 5.17 -1.15 -9.08
CA TRP A 34 4.64 -0.78 -7.77
C TRP A 34 3.52 0.27 -7.83
N LEU A 35 3.65 1.25 -8.72
CA LEU A 35 2.61 2.26 -8.96
C LEU A 35 1.33 1.60 -9.48
N ILE A 36 1.44 0.78 -10.54
CA ILE A 36 0.30 0.08 -11.14
C ILE A 36 -0.32 -0.87 -10.12
N ALA A 37 0.50 -1.63 -9.40
CA ALA A 37 0.07 -2.55 -8.35
C ALA A 37 -0.69 -1.82 -7.22
N GLY A 38 -0.17 -0.68 -6.76
CA GLY A 38 -0.82 0.16 -5.74
C GLY A 38 -2.16 0.73 -6.21
N VAL A 39 -2.20 1.28 -7.43
CA VAL A 39 -3.42 1.86 -8.03
C VAL A 39 -4.48 0.79 -8.29
N MET A 40 -4.09 -0.37 -8.84
CA MET A 40 -5.00 -1.50 -9.07
C MET A 40 -5.57 -2.02 -7.75
N THR A 41 -4.73 -2.17 -6.72
CA THR A 41 -5.17 -2.60 -5.38
C THR A 41 -6.14 -1.60 -4.78
N PHE A 42 -5.85 -0.30 -4.89
CA PHE A 42 -6.76 0.76 -4.46
C PHE A 42 -8.10 0.69 -5.19
N ALA A 43 -8.10 0.56 -6.52
CA ALA A 43 -9.31 0.48 -7.32
C ALA A 43 -10.16 -0.74 -6.94
N VAL A 44 -9.55 -1.92 -6.81
CA VAL A 44 -10.23 -3.14 -6.36
C VAL A 44 -10.81 -2.97 -4.95
N CYS A 45 -10.06 -2.35 -4.03
CA CYS A 45 -10.55 -2.06 -2.69
C CYS A 45 -11.74 -1.10 -2.70
N MET A 46 -11.71 -0.04 -3.52
CA MET A 46 -12.82 0.91 -3.63
C MET A 46 -14.07 0.29 -4.27
N VAL A 47 -13.89 -0.53 -5.30
CA VAL A 47 -15.00 -1.30 -5.90
C VAL A 47 -15.62 -2.24 -4.87
N ASN A 48 -14.81 -2.96 -4.09
CA ASN A 48 -15.31 -3.85 -3.04
C ASN A 48 -15.97 -3.08 -1.88
N ALA A 49 -15.43 -1.92 -1.51
CA ALA A 49 -16.05 -1.03 -0.54
C ALA A 49 -17.42 -0.53 -1.01
N HIS A 50 -17.57 -0.26 -2.31
CA HIS A 50 -18.83 0.14 -2.92
C HIS A 50 -19.83 -1.03 -3.01
N LYS A 51 -19.37 -2.23 -3.39
CA LYS A 51 -20.21 -3.44 -3.42
C LYS A 51 -20.69 -3.85 -2.02
N THR A 52 -19.90 -3.57 -0.99
CA THR A 52 -20.25 -3.83 0.41
C THR A 52 -20.79 -2.59 1.13
N ARG A 53 -21.21 -1.55 0.39
CA ARG A 53 -21.69 -0.28 0.95
C ARG A 53 -22.89 -0.51 1.88
N GLY A 54 -22.80 -0.01 3.11
CA GLY A 54 -23.76 -0.27 4.19
C GLY A 54 -23.43 -1.51 5.04
N GLY A 55 -22.49 -2.36 4.60
CA GLY A 55 -22.00 -3.51 5.34
C GLY A 55 -20.76 -3.23 6.19
N ARG A 56 -20.51 -4.12 7.16
CA ARG A 56 -19.40 -4.04 8.12
C ARG A 56 -18.01 -3.99 7.47
N PHE A 57 -17.88 -4.51 6.24
CA PHE A 57 -16.63 -4.59 5.50
C PHE A 57 -16.29 -3.33 4.68
N SER A 58 -17.26 -2.44 4.39
CA SER A 58 -17.04 -1.28 3.51
C SER A 58 -15.92 -0.37 4.02
N ALA A 59 -15.92 -0.09 5.33
CA ALA A 59 -14.89 0.73 5.95
C ALA A 59 -13.52 0.02 5.99
N ALA A 60 -13.49 -1.31 6.12
CA ALA A 60 -12.26 -2.09 6.10
C ALA A 60 -11.59 -2.04 4.71
N PHE A 61 -12.38 -2.20 3.64
CA PHE A 61 -11.88 -2.08 2.27
C PHE A 61 -11.38 -0.67 1.94
N ARG A 62 -12.05 0.39 2.42
CA ARG A 62 -11.57 1.77 2.22
C ARG A 62 -10.22 1.99 2.89
N LEU A 63 -10.08 1.59 4.15
CA LEU A 63 -8.82 1.72 4.89
C LEU A 63 -7.69 0.92 4.23
N LEU A 64 -7.99 -0.29 3.76
CA LEU A 64 -7.02 -1.13 3.07
C LEU A 64 -6.55 -0.48 1.77
N GLY A 65 -7.48 0.02 0.95
CA GLY A 65 -7.16 0.69 -0.30
C GLY A 65 -6.25 1.89 -0.07
N TRP A 66 -6.63 2.79 0.84
CA TRP A 66 -5.81 3.95 1.20
C TRP A 66 -4.44 3.55 1.77
N GLY A 67 -4.40 2.57 2.68
CA GLY A 67 -3.16 2.08 3.27
C GLY A 67 -2.19 1.54 2.22
N THR A 68 -2.68 0.73 1.28
CA THR A 68 -1.86 0.22 0.18
C THR A 68 -1.37 1.31 -0.78
N LEU A 69 -2.19 2.35 -1.01
CA LEU A 69 -1.80 3.50 -1.83
C LEU A 69 -0.69 4.31 -1.16
N PHE A 70 -0.79 4.55 0.15
CA PHE A 70 0.24 5.25 0.93
C PHE A 70 1.56 4.47 0.98
N LEU A 71 1.50 3.14 1.15
CA LEU A 71 2.69 2.29 1.08
C LEU A 71 3.35 2.38 -0.30
N ALA A 72 2.59 2.25 -1.38
CA ALA A 72 3.12 2.39 -2.73
C ALA A 72 3.70 3.79 -2.99
N ALA A 73 3.00 4.85 -2.57
CA ALA A 73 3.46 6.23 -2.72
C ALA A 73 4.73 6.52 -1.91
N SER A 74 4.84 5.98 -0.70
CA SER A 74 6.03 6.16 0.14
C SER A 74 7.30 5.58 -0.50
N ALA A 75 7.17 4.39 -1.13
CA ALA A 75 8.23 3.77 -1.93
C ALA A 75 8.76 4.68 -3.03
N ILE A 76 7.83 5.33 -3.71
CA ILE A 76 8.08 6.17 -4.87
C ILE A 76 8.87 7.41 -4.45
N VAL A 77 8.52 8.02 -3.31
CA VAL A 77 9.17 9.23 -2.81
C VAL A 77 10.65 8.99 -2.53
N VAL A 78 11.03 7.89 -1.87
CA VAL A 78 12.45 7.57 -1.64
C VAL A 78 13.19 7.28 -2.93
N THR A 79 12.55 6.59 -3.87
CA THR A 79 13.24 6.08 -5.06
C THR A 79 13.45 7.16 -6.13
N PHE A 80 12.54 8.14 -6.26
CA PHE A 80 12.59 9.14 -7.35
C PHE A 80 12.70 10.59 -6.87
N LEU A 81 12.23 10.89 -5.67
CA LEU A 81 12.27 12.26 -5.15
C LEU A 81 13.48 12.51 -4.24
N SER A 82 14.28 11.49 -3.92
CA SER A 82 15.55 11.67 -3.17
C SER A 82 16.54 12.59 -3.87
N GLU A 83 16.60 12.56 -5.21
CA GLU A 83 17.42 13.49 -6.00
C GLU A 83 16.90 14.93 -6.00
N ARG A 84 15.58 15.14 -5.80
CA ARG A 84 14.94 16.48 -5.87
C ARG A 84 14.70 17.13 -4.51
N LEU A 85 14.39 16.34 -3.49
CA LEU A 85 14.08 16.79 -2.13
C LEU A 85 15.29 16.71 -1.19
N GLY A 86 16.37 16.05 -1.63
CA GLY A 86 17.49 15.65 -0.78
C GLY A 86 17.20 14.34 -0.04
N ALA A 87 18.22 13.50 0.10
CA ALA A 87 18.08 12.14 0.63
C ALA A 87 17.41 12.09 2.02
N ALA A 88 17.74 13.05 2.91
CA ALA A 88 17.16 13.10 4.26
C ALA A 88 15.66 13.41 4.25
N ASN A 89 15.20 14.36 3.44
CA ASN A 89 13.79 14.73 3.37
C ASN A 89 12.96 13.67 2.64
N ALA A 90 13.53 13.05 1.60
CA ALA A 90 12.88 11.94 0.92
C ALA A 90 12.76 10.70 1.81
N GLN A 91 13.79 10.39 2.59
CA GLN A 91 13.74 9.31 3.58
C GLN A 91 12.69 9.59 4.66
N PHE A 92 12.64 10.81 5.19
CA PHE A 92 11.61 11.19 6.16
C PHE A 92 10.19 11.07 5.58
N ALA A 93 9.97 11.52 4.34
CA ALA A 93 8.68 11.41 3.67
C ALA A 93 8.30 9.96 3.35
N HIS A 94 9.27 9.12 2.99
CA HIS A 94 9.08 7.68 2.86
C HIS A 94 8.67 7.07 4.19
N ASP A 95 9.41 7.32 5.27
CA ASP A 95 9.15 6.70 6.57
C ASP A 95 7.79 7.14 7.12
N ALA A 96 7.45 8.43 6.99
CA ALA A 96 6.14 8.95 7.37
C ALA A 96 5.00 8.30 6.56
N GLY A 97 5.14 8.25 5.22
CA GLY A 97 4.16 7.63 4.34
C GLY A 97 4.01 6.12 4.60
N PHE A 98 5.11 5.45 4.88
CA PHE A 98 5.16 4.02 5.19
C PHE A 98 4.44 3.74 6.52
N VAL A 99 4.74 4.50 7.57
CA VAL A 99 4.09 4.36 8.89
C VAL A 99 2.59 4.60 8.80
N ILE A 100 2.17 5.67 8.12
CA ILE A 100 0.74 5.98 7.92
C ILE A 100 0.06 4.85 7.14
N GLY A 101 0.66 4.42 6.03
CA GLY A 101 0.15 3.32 5.22
C GLY A 101 0.02 2.03 6.02
N PHE A 102 1.03 1.69 6.83
CA PHE A 102 1.06 0.51 7.67
C PHE A 102 -0.04 0.54 8.75
N ILE A 103 -0.23 1.67 9.43
CA ILE A 103 -1.30 1.86 10.43
C ILE A 103 -2.68 1.66 9.78
N LEU A 104 -2.89 2.20 8.58
CA LEU A 104 -4.15 2.05 7.85
C LEU A 104 -4.42 0.59 7.47
N VAL A 105 -3.38 -0.15 7.03
CA VAL A 105 -3.50 -1.59 6.73
C VAL A 105 -3.82 -2.39 7.99
N LEU A 106 -3.14 -2.13 9.12
CA LEU A 106 -3.44 -2.77 10.40
C LEU A 106 -4.87 -2.47 10.87
N GLY A 107 -5.31 -1.21 10.73
CA GLY A 107 -6.68 -0.80 11.04
C GLY A 107 -7.71 -1.52 10.17
N ALA A 108 -7.42 -1.70 8.88
CA ALA A 108 -8.24 -2.50 7.98
C ALA A 108 -8.31 -3.97 8.42
N SER A 109 -7.16 -4.59 8.74
CA SER A 109 -7.09 -5.97 9.22
C SER A 109 -7.91 -6.19 10.50
N ASN A 110 -7.81 -5.29 11.47
CA ASN A 110 -8.60 -5.35 12.70
C ASN A 110 -10.11 -5.27 12.40
N ARG A 111 -10.52 -4.40 11.47
CA ARG A 111 -11.94 -4.30 11.06
C ARG A 111 -12.40 -5.55 10.30
N PHE A 112 -11.56 -6.15 9.47
CA PHE A 112 -11.87 -7.44 8.82
C PHE A 112 -12.09 -8.53 9.86
N LEU A 113 -11.21 -8.65 10.85
CA LEU A 113 -11.33 -9.62 11.94
C LEU A 113 -12.63 -9.41 12.73
N LYS A 114 -12.93 -8.17 13.13
CA LYS A 114 -14.19 -7.82 13.83
C LYS A 114 -15.45 -8.09 13.01
N ALA A 115 -15.37 -8.01 11.68
CA ALA A 115 -16.50 -8.30 10.81
C ALA A 115 -16.67 -9.81 10.52
N MET A 116 -15.64 -10.63 10.77
CA MET A 116 -15.71 -12.11 10.66
C MET A 116 -16.11 -12.80 11.97
N THR A 117 -15.88 -12.14 13.12
CA THR A 117 -16.04 -12.74 14.46
C THR A 117 -17.33 -12.32 15.19
N GLY A 118 -18.12 -11.42 14.63
CA GLY A 118 -19.42 -11.05 15.18
C GLY A 118 -20.44 -10.83 14.10
#